data_AF-A0A0N4W5F7-F1
#
_entry.id   AF-A0A0N4W5F7-F1
#
_cell.length_a   1.000
_cell.length_b   1.000
_cell.length_c   1.000
_cell.angle_alpha   90.00
_cell.angle_beta   90.00
_cell.angle_gamma   90.00
#
_symmetry.space_group_name_H-M   'P 1'
#
loop_
_entity.id
_entity.type
_entity.pdbx_description
1 polymer ?
#
loop_
_entity_poly.entity_id
_entity_poly.type
_entity_poly.pdbx_seq_one_letter_code
_entity_poly.pdbx_strand_id
1 'polypeptide(L)'
;MGSQDEEQRLGVLHLDKSHTRKRNPKKTKRTNFTRSALTEEDKRALRYAQVEPLYQMWCEYYRGLLGDREKMPDERMLKADYHGALVLVAEALNPTMIGIVGIIILETRQTFQLIAKDDKYLVIPKQGTALQFILDGRVFTLFGDAMRYKPSLRGKRHRLRVALPFFIR
;
A
#
# COMPACT_ATOMS: atom_id res chain seq x y z
N MET A 1 -8.08 80.53 40.12
CA MET A 1 -6.80 80.06 39.56
C MET A 1 -6.04 79.47 40.74
N GLY A 2 -5.92 78.16 40.94
CA GLY A 2 -5.98 77.03 40.04
C GLY A 2 -4.85 76.10 40.48
N SER A 3 -5.22 74.95 41.04
CA SER A 3 -4.46 73.69 41.05
C SER A 3 -3.19 73.68 41.94
N GLN A 4 -2.82 72.62 42.67
CA GLN A 4 -2.91 71.19 42.36
C GLN A 4 -3.01 70.36 43.65
N ASP A 5 -4.04 69.53 43.73
CA ASP A 5 -4.12 68.33 44.56
C ASP A 5 -3.17 67.26 43.99
N GLU A 6 -2.40 66.59 44.84
CA GLU A 6 -1.92 65.24 44.54
C GLU A 6 -2.17 64.32 45.74
N GLU A 7 -3.34 63.68 45.69
CA GLU A 7 -3.74 62.55 46.52
C GLU A 7 -2.71 61.42 46.43
N GLN A 8 -2.11 61.08 47.58
CA GLN A 8 -1.36 59.84 47.75
C GLN A 8 -2.30 58.64 47.68
N ARG A 9 -2.49 58.08 46.48
CA ARG A 9 -3.19 56.81 46.28
C ARG A 9 -2.25 55.65 46.62
N LEU A 10 -2.60 54.94 47.69
CA LEU A 10 -2.02 53.66 48.09
C LEU A 10 -2.06 52.68 46.91
N GLY A 11 -0.89 52.26 46.45
CA GLY A 11 -0.73 51.33 45.33
C GLY A 11 -1.29 49.95 45.66
N VAL A 12 -2.40 49.58 45.03
CA VAL A 12 -2.86 48.19 44.96
C VAL A 12 -1.99 47.48 43.93
N LEU A 13 -1.07 46.63 44.41
CA LEU A 13 -0.33 45.68 43.56
C LEU A 13 -1.34 44.71 42.92
N HIS A 14 -1.77 45.03 41.70
CA HIS A 14 -2.39 44.06 40.81
C HIS A 14 -1.33 43.01 40.48
N LEU A 15 -1.38 41.87 41.17
CA LEU A 15 -0.63 40.70 40.77
C LEU A 15 -1.27 40.20 39.47
N ASP A 16 -0.70 40.60 38.33
CA ASP A 16 -1.04 40.05 37.03
C ASP A 16 -0.85 38.53 37.12
N LYS A 17 -1.97 37.82 37.27
CA LYS A 17 -2.02 36.37 37.08
C LYS A 17 -1.78 36.16 35.59
N SER A 18 -0.51 36.18 35.20
CA SER A 18 -0.09 35.68 33.92
C SER A 18 -0.50 34.21 33.90
N HIS A 19 -1.63 33.95 33.24
CA HIS A 19 -1.99 32.64 32.78
C HIS A 19 -0.83 32.19 31.90
N THR A 20 0.14 31.48 32.48
CA THR A 20 1.15 30.74 31.74
C THR A 20 0.36 29.69 30.97
N ARG A 21 -0.10 30.04 29.76
CA ARG A 21 -0.60 29.09 28.79
C ARG A 21 0.55 28.11 28.60
N LYS A 22 0.42 26.91 29.19
CA LYS A 22 1.31 25.78 28.88
C LYS A 22 1.21 25.59 27.36
N ARG A 23 2.19 26.13 26.62
CA ARG A 23 2.29 25.93 25.18
C ARG A 23 2.50 24.44 25.01
N ASN A 24 1.52 23.75 24.44
CA ASN A 24 1.73 22.37 24.02
C ASN A 24 3.01 22.34 23.17
N PRO A 25 4.00 21.51 23.49
CA PRO A 25 5.22 21.42 22.70
C PRO A 25 4.81 21.15 21.25
N LYS A 26 5.40 21.89 20.31
CA LYS A 26 5.17 21.64 18.89
C LYS A 26 5.47 20.17 18.64
N LYS A 27 4.48 19.39 18.19
CA LYS A 27 4.69 18.00 17.78
C LYS A 27 5.85 18.02 16.78
N THR A 28 6.98 17.43 17.15
CA THR A 28 8.07 17.19 16.20
C THR A 28 7.47 16.46 15.02
N LYS A 29 7.78 16.89 13.79
CA LYS A 29 7.39 16.13 12.61
C LYS A 29 7.97 14.74 12.81
N ARG A 30 7.12 13.73 12.95
CA ARG A 30 7.54 12.32 12.90
C ARG A 30 8.05 12.12 11.48
N THR A 31 9.32 12.39 11.23
CA THR A 31 10.01 11.81 10.10
C THR A 31 9.93 10.32 10.38
N ASN A 32 9.23 9.57 9.53
CA ASN A 32 9.17 8.13 9.69
C ASN A 32 10.63 7.64 9.69
N PHE A 33 11.11 7.19 10.85
CA PHE A 33 12.50 6.76 11.05
C PHE A 33 12.87 5.60 10.12
N THR A 34 11.84 4.90 9.64
CA THR A 34 11.90 3.93 8.55
C THR A 34 11.33 4.58 7.28
N ARG A 35 12.17 4.73 6.24
CA ARG A 35 11.70 5.11 4.89
C ARG A 35 10.63 4.11 4.45
N SER A 36 9.37 4.56 4.32
CA SER A 36 8.24 3.67 3.98
C SER A 36 8.14 3.36 2.48
N ALA A 37 8.89 4.06 1.63
CA ALA A 37 8.81 3.94 0.18
C ALA A 37 10.21 3.85 -0.43
N LEU A 38 10.33 3.06 -1.49
CA LEU A 38 11.52 3.01 -2.36
C LEU A 38 11.68 4.37 -3.05
N THR A 39 12.90 4.90 -3.07
CA THR A 39 13.19 6.09 -3.87
C THR A 39 13.30 5.73 -5.35
N GLU A 40 13.33 6.74 -6.21
CA GLU A 40 13.49 6.52 -7.65
C GLU A 40 14.85 5.92 -7.99
N GLU A 41 15.90 6.20 -7.19
CA GLU A 41 17.21 5.56 -7.33
C GLU A 41 17.12 4.06 -7.00
N ASP A 42 16.43 3.70 -5.92
CA ASP A 42 16.23 2.31 -5.52
C ASP A 42 15.50 1.53 -6.63
N LYS A 43 14.45 2.13 -7.22
CA LYS A 43 13.67 1.51 -8.31
C LYS A 43 14.51 1.32 -9.58
N ARG A 44 15.41 2.25 -9.89
CA ARG A 44 16.32 2.15 -11.06
C ARG A 44 17.47 1.17 -10.85
N ALA A 45 17.93 1.03 -9.61
CA ALA A 45 19.02 0.12 -9.26
C ALA A 45 18.54 -1.35 -9.22
N LEU A 46 17.26 -1.58 -9.00
CA LEU A 46 16.69 -2.91 -8.89
C LEU A 46 16.84 -3.69 -10.21
N ARG A 47 17.25 -4.95 -10.10
CA ARG A 47 17.41 -5.89 -11.22
C ARG A 47 16.52 -7.11 -11.02
N TYR A 48 15.98 -7.64 -12.11
CA TYR A 48 15.09 -8.80 -12.11
C TYR A 48 15.75 -10.01 -11.41
N ALA A 49 17.03 -10.25 -11.70
CA ALA A 49 17.80 -11.34 -11.11
C ALA A 49 17.87 -11.28 -9.56
N GLN A 50 17.78 -10.09 -8.97
CA GLN A 50 17.78 -9.94 -7.50
C GLN A 50 16.43 -10.37 -6.88
N VAL A 51 15.36 -10.32 -7.67
CA VAL A 51 13.99 -10.62 -7.23
C VAL A 51 13.59 -12.07 -7.57
N GLU A 52 14.32 -12.74 -8.46
CA GLU A 52 14.04 -14.13 -8.84
C GLU A 52 13.98 -15.12 -7.66
N PRO A 53 14.85 -15.05 -6.63
CA PRO A 53 14.72 -15.90 -5.44
C PRO A 53 13.40 -15.68 -4.69
N LEU A 54 12.85 -14.45 -4.72
CA LEU A 54 11.57 -14.13 -4.09
C LEU A 54 10.42 -14.89 -4.77
N TYR A 55 10.50 -15.06 -6.09
CA TYR A 55 9.52 -15.86 -6.83
C TYR A 55 9.55 -17.34 -6.44
N GLN A 56 10.74 -17.90 -6.27
CA GLN A 56 10.90 -19.29 -5.83
C GLN A 56 10.27 -19.52 -4.45
N MET A 57 10.56 -18.63 -3.49
CA MET A 57 9.93 -18.66 -2.16
C MET A 57 8.41 -18.52 -2.24
N TRP A 58 7.92 -17.63 -3.10
CA TRP A 58 6.49 -17.43 -3.28
C TRP A 58 5.79 -18.67 -3.86
N CYS A 59 6.42 -19.38 -4.80
CA CYS A 59 5.90 -20.64 -5.33
C CYS A 59 5.73 -21.71 -4.24
N GLU A 60 6.72 -21.87 -3.36
CA GLU A 60 6.66 -22.81 -2.24
C GLU A 60 5.55 -22.42 -1.25
N TYR A 61 5.47 -21.14 -0.89
CA TYR A 61 4.42 -20.60 -0.05
C TYR A 61 3.02 -20.86 -0.62
N TYR A 62 2.80 -20.52 -1.89
CA TYR A 62 1.49 -20.63 -2.51
C TYR A 62 1.11 -22.10 -2.76
N ARG A 63 2.07 -22.98 -3.02
CA ARG A 63 1.84 -24.44 -3.07
C ARG A 63 1.38 -24.98 -1.72
N GLY A 64 1.98 -24.52 -0.62
CA GLY A 64 1.52 -24.86 0.72
C GLY A 64 0.08 -24.41 1.01
N LEU A 65 -0.37 -23.32 0.40
CA LEU A 65 -1.75 -22.83 0.50
C LEU A 65 -2.75 -23.63 -0.35
N LEU A 66 -2.33 -24.11 -1.52
CA LEU A 66 -3.18 -24.88 -2.43
C LEU A 66 -3.59 -26.24 -1.85
N GLY A 67 -2.77 -26.81 -0.98
CA GLY A 67 -3.02 -28.14 -0.42
C GLY A 67 -3.15 -29.21 -1.51
N ASP A 68 -3.95 -30.25 -1.24
CA ASP A 68 -4.17 -31.33 -2.21
C ASP A 68 -4.96 -30.84 -3.43
N ARG A 69 -4.57 -31.32 -4.61
CA ARG A 69 -5.18 -30.96 -5.90
C ARG A 69 -6.70 -31.12 -5.95
N GLU A 70 -7.29 -32.01 -5.15
CA GLU A 70 -8.74 -32.29 -5.20
C GLU A 70 -9.59 -31.37 -4.32
N LYS A 71 -8.98 -30.55 -3.46
CA LYS A 71 -9.74 -29.68 -2.56
C LYS A 71 -10.17 -28.38 -3.25
N MET A 72 -11.38 -27.93 -2.92
CA MET A 72 -11.90 -26.63 -3.31
C MET A 72 -10.92 -25.51 -2.88
N PRO A 73 -10.80 -24.41 -3.67
CA PRO A 73 -9.96 -23.28 -3.32
C PRO A 73 -10.28 -22.75 -1.91
N ASP A 74 -9.30 -22.75 -1.01
CA ASP A 74 -9.47 -22.30 0.36
C ASP A 74 -9.66 -20.76 0.40
N GLU A 75 -10.50 -20.26 1.30
CA GLU A 75 -10.61 -18.82 1.62
C GLU A 75 -9.25 -18.19 1.96
N ARG A 76 -8.27 -18.99 2.42
CA ARG A 76 -6.89 -18.56 2.64
C ARG A 76 -6.26 -17.96 1.38
N MET A 77 -6.61 -18.43 0.18
CA MET A 77 -6.11 -17.87 -1.08
C MET A 77 -6.54 -16.41 -1.29
N LEU A 78 -7.75 -16.06 -0.85
CA LEU A 78 -8.24 -14.68 -0.90
C LEU A 78 -7.43 -13.76 0.03
N LYS A 79 -6.81 -14.32 1.07
CA LYS A 79 -6.00 -13.60 2.06
C LYS A 79 -4.50 -13.74 1.82
N ALA A 80 -4.11 -14.49 0.80
CA ALA A 80 -2.72 -14.80 0.50
C ALA A 80 -1.92 -13.55 0.11
N ASP A 81 -0.63 -13.61 0.34
CA ASP A 81 0.31 -12.60 -0.13
C ASP A 81 0.68 -12.86 -1.60
N TYR A 82 0.85 -11.78 -2.38
CA TYR A 82 1.20 -11.83 -3.81
C TYR A 82 2.53 -11.14 -4.14
N HIS A 83 3.26 -10.64 -3.13
CA HIS A 83 4.65 -10.19 -3.33
C HIS A 83 5.51 -11.41 -3.67
N GLY A 84 6.24 -11.36 -4.77
CA GLY A 84 6.99 -12.47 -5.35
C GLY A 84 6.25 -13.23 -6.45
N ALA A 85 4.96 -13.00 -6.66
CA ALA A 85 4.24 -13.68 -7.73
C ALA A 85 4.71 -13.20 -9.12
N LEU A 86 5.04 -14.14 -10.00
CA LEU A 86 5.25 -13.88 -11.43
C LEU A 86 3.88 -13.81 -12.11
N VAL A 87 3.52 -12.63 -12.60
CA VAL A 87 2.20 -12.35 -13.16
C VAL A 87 2.26 -11.78 -14.58
N LEU A 88 1.20 -12.03 -15.33
CA LEU A 88 0.87 -11.44 -16.63
C LEU A 88 -0.30 -10.47 -16.44
N VAL A 89 -0.22 -9.27 -17.02
CA VAL A 89 -1.39 -8.38 -17.15
C VAL A 89 -2.27 -8.89 -18.29
N ALA A 90 -3.34 -9.60 -17.94
CA ALA A 90 -4.26 -10.20 -18.92
C ALA A 90 -5.27 -9.16 -19.43
N GLU A 91 -5.77 -8.32 -18.54
CA GLU A 91 -6.69 -7.23 -18.88
C GLU A 91 -6.29 -5.97 -18.13
N ALA A 92 -6.45 -4.82 -18.77
CA ALA A 92 -6.26 -3.52 -18.16
C ALA A 92 -7.14 -2.48 -18.88
N LEU A 93 -7.65 -1.50 -18.12
CA LEU A 93 -8.33 -0.35 -18.69
C LEU A 93 -7.44 0.43 -19.66
N ASN A 94 -6.13 0.43 -19.40
CA ASN A 94 -5.12 0.97 -20.31
C ASN A 94 -4.54 -0.17 -21.17
N PRO A 95 -4.85 -0.24 -22.48
CA PRO A 95 -4.41 -1.33 -23.34
C PRO A 95 -2.89 -1.47 -23.44
N THR A 96 -2.13 -0.39 -23.24
CA THR A 96 -0.66 -0.42 -23.29
C THR A 96 -0.04 -1.26 -22.17
N MET A 97 -0.80 -1.55 -21.11
CA MET A 97 -0.33 -2.39 -20.00
C MET A 97 -0.59 -3.87 -20.22
N ILE A 98 -1.46 -4.23 -21.16
CA ILE A 98 -1.81 -5.62 -21.45
C ILE A 98 -0.58 -6.34 -22.03
N GLY A 99 -0.33 -7.56 -21.57
CA GLY A 99 0.82 -8.36 -22.01
C GLY A 99 2.09 -8.14 -21.20
N ILE A 100 2.11 -7.19 -20.26
CA ILE A 100 3.25 -7.01 -19.36
C ILE A 100 3.39 -8.24 -18.45
N VAL A 101 4.60 -8.79 -18.40
CA VAL A 101 4.97 -9.90 -17.51
C VAL A 101 6.04 -9.44 -16.54
N GLY A 102 5.86 -9.71 -15.26
CA GLY A 102 6.82 -9.33 -14.24
C GLY A 102 6.55 -9.95 -12.87
N ILE A 103 7.55 -9.86 -11.98
CA ILE A 103 7.41 -10.29 -10.59
C ILE A 103 6.90 -9.12 -9.77
N ILE A 104 5.86 -9.34 -8.96
CA ILE A 104 5.34 -8.32 -8.03
C ILE A 104 6.37 -8.11 -6.91
N ILE A 105 6.85 -6.88 -6.75
CA ILE A 105 7.77 -6.49 -5.68
C ILE A 105 7.02 -5.86 -4.53
N LEU A 106 6.05 -5.00 -4.84
CA LEU A 106 5.28 -4.28 -3.83
C LEU A 106 3.80 -4.25 -4.21
N GLU A 107 2.97 -4.56 -3.23
CA GLU A 107 1.55 -4.35 -3.31
C GLU A 107 1.12 -3.20 -2.39
N THR A 108 0.49 -2.19 -2.99
CA THR A 108 -0.13 -1.10 -2.23
C THR A 108 -1.65 -1.19 -2.27
N ARG A 109 -2.34 -0.24 -1.64
CA ARG A 109 -3.82 -0.18 -1.70
C ARG A 109 -4.35 -0.10 -3.14
N GLN A 110 -3.65 0.59 -4.04
CA GLN A 110 -4.17 0.91 -5.38
C GLN A 110 -3.33 0.38 -6.53
N THR A 111 -2.12 -0.11 -6.27
CA THR A 111 -1.19 -0.50 -7.32
C THR A 111 -0.49 -1.81 -6.98
N PHE A 112 -0.12 -2.53 -8.05
CA PHE A 112 0.92 -3.54 -8.04
C PHE A 112 2.17 -2.93 -8.66
N GLN A 113 3.31 -3.09 -8.01
CA GLN A 113 4.59 -2.65 -8.52
C GLN A 113 5.40 -3.88 -8.91
N LEU A 114 5.82 -3.92 -10.16
CA LEU A 114 6.41 -5.09 -10.81
C LEU A 114 7.80 -4.78 -11.33
N ILE A 115 8.62 -5.81 -11.47
CA ILE A 115 9.82 -5.77 -12.29
C ILE A 115 9.67 -6.75 -13.45
N ALA A 116 9.84 -6.23 -14.66
CA ALA A 116 9.88 -7.04 -15.87
C ALA A 116 11.30 -7.59 -16.10
N LYS A 117 11.41 -8.57 -17.01
CA LYS A 117 12.69 -9.22 -17.34
C LYS A 117 13.72 -8.27 -17.97
N ASP A 118 13.29 -7.12 -18.46
CA ASP A 118 14.13 -6.05 -19.01
C ASP A 118 14.61 -5.06 -17.94
N ASP A 119 14.58 -5.47 -16.66
CA ASP A 119 14.94 -4.67 -15.49
C ASP A 119 14.12 -3.38 -15.33
N LYS A 120 12.98 -3.28 -16.00
CA LYS A 120 12.09 -2.11 -15.86
C LYS A 120 11.16 -2.27 -14.69
N TYR A 121 11.15 -1.24 -13.86
CA TYR A 121 10.20 -1.08 -12.79
C TYR A 121 8.88 -0.51 -13.31
N LEU A 122 7.78 -1.22 -13.09
CA LEU A 122 6.46 -0.91 -13.64
C LEU A 122 5.45 -0.76 -12.50
N VAL A 123 4.59 0.26 -12.59
CA VAL A 123 3.52 0.48 -11.61
C VAL A 123 2.18 0.30 -12.31
N ILE A 124 1.49 -0.77 -11.96
CA ILE A 124 0.21 -1.15 -12.55
C ILE A 124 -0.93 -0.78 -11.60
N PRO A 125 -1.90 0.04 -12.03
CA PRO A 125 -3.08 0.34 -11.23
C PRO A 125 -3.94 -0.91 -11.10
N LYS A 126 -4.52 -1.11 -9.92
CA LYS A 126 -5.47 -2.20 -9.65
C LYS A 126 -6.83 -1.98 -10.31
N GLN A 127 -7.20 -0.73 -10.53
CA GLN A 127 -8.51 -0.38 -11.07
C GLN A 127 -8.63 -0.84 -12.53
N GLY A 128 -9.63 -1.67 -12.82
CA GLY A 128 -9.89 -2.18 -14.16
C GLY A 128 -8.77 -3.07 -14.70
N THR A 129 -7.98 -3.71 -13.84
CA THR A 129 -6.87 -4.59 -14.23
C THR A 129 -7.11 -6.00 -13.70
N ALA A 130 -6.90 -7.02 -14.54
CA ALA A 130 -6.85 -8.42 -14.16
C ALA A 130 -5.43 -8.96 -14.42
N LEU A 131 -4.82 -9.52 -13.36
CA LEU A 131 -3.52 -10.17 -13.43
C LEU A 131 -3.71 -11.68 -13.44
N GLN A 132 -2.86 -12.41 -14.13
CA GLN A 132 -2.87 -13.86 -14.17
C GLN A 132 -1.52 -14.43 -13.78
N PHE A 133 -1.52 -15.55 -13.06
CA PHE A 133 -0.30 -16.33 -12.83
C PHE A 133 -0.60 -17.81 -12.98
N ILE A 134 0.47 -18.57 -13.22
CA ILE A 134 0.41 -20.01 -13.43
C ILE A 134 1.21 -20.69 -12.32
N LEU A 135 0.58 -21.66 -11.66
CA LEU A 135 1.25 -22.51 -10.67
C LEU A 135 0.69 -23.94 -10.75
N ASP A 136 1.57 -24.94 -10.78
CA ASP A 136 1.25 -26.37 -10.80
C ASP A 136 0.21 -26.80 -11.88
N GLY A 137 0.26 -26.13 -13.04
CA GLY A 137 -0.62 -26.37 -14.19
C GLY A 137 -1.99 -25.70 -14.10
N ARG A 138 -2.21 -24.82 -13.10
CA ARG A 138 -3.45 -24.05 -12.93
C ARG A 138 -3.22 -22.58 -13.24
N VAL A 139 -4.22 -21.96 -13.85
CA VAL A 139 -4.25 -20.52 -14.10
C VAL A 139 -5.09 -19.86 -13.03
N PHE A 140 -4.51 -18.91 -12.32
CA PHE A 140 -5.20 -18.10 -11.33
C PHE A 140 -5.36 -16.68 -11.85
N THR A 141 -6.55 -16.12 -11.69
CA THR A 141 -6.85 -14.74 -12.09
C THR A 141 -7.11 -13.89 -10.85
N LEU A 142 -6.38 -12.79 -10.75
CA LEU A 142 -6.46 -11.78 -9.71
C LEU A 142 -7.15 -10.53 -10.24
N PHE A 143 -8.34 -10.26 -9.73
CA PHE A 143 -9.08 -9.05 -10.07
C PHE A 143 -8.59 -7.88 -9.22
N GLY A 144 -7.86 -6.95 -9.84
CA GLY A 144 -7.29 -5.79 -9.17
C GLY A 144 -8.36 -4.97 -8.43
N ASP A 145 -9.55 -4.81 -9.02
CA ASP A 145 -10.65 -4.07 -8.38
C ASP A 145 -11.11 -4.67 -7.05
N ALA A 146 -11.09 -6.00 -6.93
CA ALA A 146 -11.40 -6.69 -5.67
C ALA A 146 -10.26 -6.57 -4.65
N MET A 147 -9.04 -6.29 -5.10
CA MET A 147 -7.83 -6.22 -4.28
C MET A 147 -7.46 -4.79 -3.87
N ARG A 148 -8.34 -3.80 -4.03
CA ARG A 148 -8.10 -2.38 -3.67
C ARG A 148 -8.17 -2.08 -2.18
N TYR A 149 -7.45 -2.87 -1.39
CA TYR A 149 -7.28 -2.73 0.04
C TYR A 149 -5.80 -2.77 0.39
N LYS A 150 -5.45 -2.28 1.57
CA LYS A 150 -4.11 -2.57 2.10
C LYS A 150 -3.97 -4.09 2.25
N PRO A 151 -2.83 -4.70 1.87
CA PRO A 151 -2.63 -6.15 2.00
C PRO A 151 -2.99 -6.67 3.40
N SER A 152 -2.57 -5.94 4.44
CA SER A 152 -2.86 -6.26 5.85
C SER A 152 -4.34 -6.22 6.26
N LEU A 153 -5.21 -5.61 5.45
CA LEU A 153 -6.65 -5.50 5.71
C LEU A 153 -7.49 -6.45 4.86
N ARG A 154 -6.89 -7.21 3.93
CA ARG A 154 -7.62 -8.05 2.98
C ARG A 154 -8.45 -9.16 3.64
N GLY A 155 -8.03 -9.65 4.81
CA GLY A 155 -8.75 -10.66 5.57
C GLY A 155 -9.96 -10.16 6.37
N LYS A 156 -10.22 -8.85 6.42
CA LYS A 156 -11.37 -8.29 7.13
C LYS A 156 -12.58 -8.25 6.20
N ARG A 157 -13.76 -8.65 6.72
CA ARG A 157 -15.02 -8.61 5.96
C ARG A 157 -15.32 -7.17 5.55
N HIS A 158 -15.21 -6.89 4.24
CA HIS A 158 -15.58 -5.63 3.65
C HIS A 158 -16.56 -5.86 2.50
N ARG A 159 -17.61 -5.02 2.43
CA ARG A 159 -18.57 -5.02 1.32
C ARG A 159 -17.87 -4.53 0.05
N LEU A 160 -17.48 -5.46 -0.81
CA LEU A 160 -17.11 -5.14 -2.18
C LEU A 160 -18.38 -4.84 -2.98
N ARG A 161 -18.47 -3.62 -3.53
CA ARG A 161 -19.37 -3.34 -4.67
C ARG A 161 -18.47 -3.25 -5.90
N VAL A 162 -18.18 -4.39 -6.52
CA VAL A 162 -17.39 -4.43 -7.76
C VAL A 162 -18.23 -5.14 -8.81
N ALA A 163 -18.33 -4.55 -10.00
CA ALA A 163 -18.92 -5.21 -11.14
C ALA A 163 -18.03 -6.41 -11.50
N LEU A 164 -18.60 -7.61 -11.56
CA LEU A 164 -17.87 -8.77 -12.07
C LEU A 164 -17.39 -8.45 -13.50
N PRO A 165 -16.14 -8.78 -13.85
CA PRO A 165 -15.62 -8.61 -15.21
C PRO A 165 -16.58 -9.21 -16.23
N PHE A 166 -16.63 -8.61 -17.42
CA PHE A 166 -17.58 -8.98 -18.46
C PHE A 166 -17.51 -10.47 -18.83
N PHE A 167 -16.33 -11.09 -18.78
CA PHE A 167 -16.14 -12.48 -19.16
C PHE A 167 -16.60 -13.52 -18.11
N ILE A 168 -16.96 -13.10 -16.88
CA ILE A 168 -17.49 -13.97 -15.81
C ILE A 168 -19.03 -13.94 -15.78
N ARG A 169 -19.67 -13.02 -16.52
CA ARG A 169 -21.12 -13.06 -16.76
C ARG A 169 -21.47 -14.11 -17.79
#